data_AF-A0A924DDH2-F1
#
_entry.id   AF-A0A924DDH2-F1
#
_cell.length_a   1.000
_cell.length_b   1.000
_cell.length_c   1.000
_cell.angle_alpha   90.00
_cell.angle_beta   90.00
_cell.angle_gamma   90.00
#
_symmetry.space_group_name_H-M   'P 1'
#
loop_
_entity.id
_entity.type
_entity.pdbx_description
1 polymer ?
#
loop_
_entity_poly.entity_id
_entity_poly.type
_entity_poly.pdbx_seq_one_letter_code
_entity_poly.pdbx_strand_id
1 'polypeptide(L)'
;MQSVVDRGKKALRYFSDGFPVYRDLIYPGKAKHEVAPGKSQTYSVEAHNAELRHYLARLARKSRCFSRCPKALHRAVWLFACAWNARQLHRKEFPDYCKTLGECLPAIN
;
A
#
# COMPACT_ATOMS: atom_id res chain seq x y z
N MET A 1 14.61 2.28 13.62
CA MET A 1 13.16 2.41 13.36
C MET A 1 12.66 3.83 13.65
N GLN A 2 13.02 4.43 14.79
CA GLN A 2 12.64 5.81 15.17
C GLN A 2 12.84 6.86 14.05
N SER A 3 14.00 6.84 13.38
CA SER A 3 14.29 7.77 12.27
C SER A 3 13.29 7.73 11.10
N VAL A 4 12.52 6.64 10.94
CA VAL A 4 11.48 6.52 9.92
C VAL A 4 10.24 7.33 10.33
N VAL A 5 9.85 7.26 11.61
CA VAL A 5 8.75 8.07 12.19
C VAL A 5 9.13 9.55 12.21
N ASP A 6 10.40 9.85 12.50
CA ASP A 6 10.89 11.22 12.56
C ASP A 6 10.87 11.90 11.19
N ARG A 7 11.29 11.17 10.13
CA ARG A 7 11.35 11.68 8.75
C ARG A 7 10.01 11.56 8.02
N GLY A 8 9.11 10.72 8.49
CA GLY A 8 7.81 10.49 7.88
C GLY A 8 6.86 11.67 8.00
N LYS A 9 5.84 11.69 7.14
CA LYS A 9 4.74 12.66 7.24
C LYS A 9 4.04 12.47 8.59
N LYS A 10 3.90 13.55 9.34
CA LYS A 10 3.29 13.54 10.67
C LYS A 10 1.80 13.26 10.55
N ALA A 11 1.31 12.35 11.37
CA ALA A 11 -0.09 11.97 11.44
C ALA A 11 -0.62 12.07 12.87
N LEU A 12 -1.93 12.25 13.02
CA LEU A 12 -2.61 12.20 14.31
C LEU A 12 -2.73 10.77 14.85
N ARG A 13 -2.76 9.78 13.95
CA ARG A 13 -2.86 8.36 14.27
C ARG A 13 -1.81 7.57 13.49
N TYR A 14 -1.12 6.68 14.18
CA TYR A 14 -0.16 5.74 13.61
C TYR A 14 -0.66 4.33 13.85
N PHE A 15 -0.63 3.51 12.80
CA PHE A 15 -1.03 2.10 12.86
C PHE A 15 0.16 1.20 12.60
N SER A 16 0.21 0.05 13.28
CA SER A 16 1.25 -0.96 13.05
C SER A 16 0.67 -2.38 13.16
N ASP A 17 1.44 -3.36 12.68
CA ASP A 17 1.17 -4.79 12.78
C ASP A 17 1.30 -5.35 14.22
N GLY A 18 1.71 -4.51 15.18
CA GLY A 18 1.89 -4.89 16.58
C GLY A 18 3.25 -5.48 16.91
N PHE A 19 4.24 -5.40 16.01
CA PHE A 19 5.60 -5.83 16.35
C PHE A 19 6.16 -5.02 17.54
N PRO A 20 6.86 -5.66 18.50
CA PRO A 20 7.24 -5.01 19.77
C PRO A 20 7.98 -3.68 19.60
N VAL A 21 8.82 -3.56 18.57
CA VAL A 21 9.60 -2.35 18.27
C VAL A 21 8.75 -1.08 18.15
N TYR A 22 7.48 -1.19 17.76
CA TYR A 22 6.60 -0.03 17.56
C TYR A 22 6.10 0.55 18.88
N ARG A 23 6.03 -0.26 19.95
CA ARG A 23 5.63 0.19 21.29
C ARG A 23 6.66 1.15 21.89
N ASP A 24 7.92 0.98 21.52
CA ASP A 24 9.04 1.75 22.06
C ASP A 24 9.34 3.02 21.23
N LEU A 25 8.56 3.30 20.17
CA LEU A 25 8.76 4.49 19.34
C LEU A 25 8.11 5.74 19.93
N ILE A 26 8.79 6.87 19.76
CA ILE A 26 8.28 8.19 20.11
C ILE A 26 7.48 8.73 18.94
N TYR A 27 6.17 8.90 19.15
CA TYR A 27 5.27 9.50 18.18
C TYR A 27 5.12 11.02 18.44
N PRO A 28 5.12 11.84 17.38
CA PRO A 28 5.21 13.28 17.51
C PRO A 28 3.94 13.91 18.11
N GLY A 29 4.12 14.73 19.15
CA GLY A 29 3.05 15.54 19.76
C GLY A 29 1.98 14.69 20.45
N LYS A 30 0.70 14.96 20.14
CA LYS A 30 -0.46 14.24 20.68
C LYS A 30 -0.87 13.02 19.84
N ALA A 31 0.00 12.57 18.94
CA ALA A 31 -0.33 11.47 18.06
C ALA A 31 -0.50 10.17 18.84
N LYS A 32 -1.54 9.39 18.48
CA LYS A 32 -1.80 8.09 19.09
C LYS A 32 -1.27 6.98 18.21
N HIS A 33 -0.57 6.03 18.83
CA HIS A 33 -0.23 4.77 18.19
C HIS A 33 -1.28 3.72 18.57
N GLU A 34 -1.83 3.06 17.56
CA GLU A 34 -2.82 2.02 17.71
C GLU A 34 -2.36 0.76 16.99
N VAL A 35 -2.51 -0.39 17.65
CA VAL A 35 -2.34 -1.69 17.02
C VAL A 35 -3.70 -2.14 16.53
N ALA A 36 -3.82 -2.50 15.25
CA ALA A 36 -5.10 -2.92 14.69
C ALA A 36 -5.61 -4.18 15.43
N PRO A 37 -6.85 -4.17 15.98
CA PRO A 37 -7.38 -5.32 16.71
C PRO A 37 -7.43 -6.57 15.83
N GLY A 38 -6.85 -7.66 16.33
CA GLY A 38 -6.98 -9.01 15.74
C GLY A 38 -6.18 -9.26 14.45
N LYS A 39 -5.22 -8.41 14.07
CA LYS A 39 -4.45 -8.52 12.80
C LYS A 39 -5.32 -8.60 11.54
N SER A 40 -6.62 -8.41 11.66
CA SER A 40 -7.62 -8.57 10.60
C SER A 40 -7.37 -7.58 9.45
N GLN A 41 -6.86 -6.39 9.78
CA GLN A 41 -6.46 -5.38 8.80
C GLN A 41 -5.07 -5.64 8.19
N THR A 42 -4.20 -6.39 8.86
CA THR A 42 -2.87 -6.76 8.34
C THR A 42 -2.99 -7.72 7.17
N TYR A 43 -3.91 -8.70 7.24
CA TYR A 43 -4.18 -9.62 6.14
C TYR A 43 -4.54 -8.89 4.83
N SER A 44 -5.34 -7.82 4.91
CA SER A 44 -5.69 -7.03 3.73
C SER A 44 -4.50 -6.27 3.16
N VAL A 45 -3.63 -5.70 4.01
CA VAL A 45 -2.44 -4.96 3.57
C VAL A 45 -1.40 -5.91 2.95
N GLU A 46 -1.18 -7.08 3.55
CA GLU A 46 -0.28 -8.10 3.02
C GLU A 46 -0.77 -8.65 1.68
N ALA A 47 -2.07 -8.93 1.55
CA ALA A 47 -2.68 -9.33 0.29
C ALA A 47 -2.50 -8.25 -0.79
N HIS A 48 -2.79 -6.98 -0.48
CA HIS A 48 -2.56 -5.88 -1.42
C HIS A 48 -1.08 -5.73 -1.80
N ASN A 49 -0.15 -5.92 -0.86
CA ASN A 49 1.28 -5.88 -1.15
C ASN A 49 1.73 -7.05 -2.03
N ALA A 50 1.17 -8.24 -1.83
CA ALA A 50 1.42 -9.40 -2.69
C ALA A 50 0.94 -9.13 -4.13
N GLU A 51 -0.26 -8.60 -4.29
CA GLU A 51 -0.85 -8.21 -5.58
C GLU A 51 -0.01 -7.11 -6.25
N LEU A 52 0.37 -6.06 -5.52
CA LEU A 52 1.25 -5.01 -6.02
C LEU A 52 2.57 -5.58 -6.57
N ARG A 53 3.20 -6.53 -5.86
CA ARG A 53 4.44 -7.18 -6.31
C ARG A 53 4.21 -8.15 -7.47
N HIS A 54 3.04 -8.75 -7.56
CA HIS A 54 2.63 -9.60 -8.68
C HIS A 54 2.54 -8.78 -9.97
N TYR A 55 1.84 -7.65 -9.95
CA TYR A 55 1.70 -6.78 -11.14
C TYR A 55 2.95 -5.96 -11.43
N LEU A 56 3.65 -5.49 -10.40
CA LEU A 56 4.91 -4.75 -10.54
C LEU A 56 6.09 -5.63 -10.15
N ALA A 57 6.46 -6.57 -11.03
CA ALA A 57 7.54 -7.54 -10.81
C ALA A 57 8.87 -6.91 -10.33
N ARG A 58 9.12 -5.64 -10.68
CA ARG A 58 10.28 -4.89 -10.19
C ARG A 58 10.34 -4.68 -8.68
N LEU A 59 9.19 -4.67 -8.00
CA LEU A 59 9.09 -4.59 -6.55
C LEU A 59 9.41 -5.93 -5.88
N ALA A 60 9.34 -7.03 -6.62
CA ALA A 60 9.76 -8.36 -6.18
C ALA A 60 11.23 -8.67 -6.54
N ARG A 61 11.73 -8.19 -7.69
CA ARG A 61 13.03 -8.56 -8.25
C ARG A 61 14.01 -7.39 -8.30
N LYS A 62 14.52 -7.00 -7.13
CA LYS A 62 15.38 -5.82 -6.92
C LYS A 62 16.60 -5.72 -7.85
N SER A 63 17.20 -6.85 -8.24
CA SER A 63 18.43 -6.89 -9.05
C SER A 63 18.22 -7.09 -10.55
N ARG A 64 17.03 -7.50 -11.00
CA ARG A 64 16.80 -7.91 -12.41
C ARG A 64 15.82 -7.03 -13.17
N CYS A 65 15.11 -6.14 -12.49
CA CYS A 65 14.11 -5.29 -13.14
C CYS A 65 14.16 -3.89 -12.54
N PHE A 66 14.65 -2.93 -13.32
CA PHE A 66 14.78 -1.53 -12.92
C PHE A 66 13.83 -0.67 -13.75
N SER A 67 13.46 0.51 -13.23
CA SER A 67 12.85 1.53 -14.08
C SER A 67 13.86 2.59 -14.44
N ARG A 68 13.64 3.17 -15.61
CA ARG A 68 14.45 4.22 -16.20
C ARG A 68 14.66 5.42 -15.27
N CYS A 69 13.67 5.75 -14.44
CA CYS A 69 13.77 6.82 -13.44
C CYS A 69 12.77 6.63 -12.28
N PRO A 70 12.96 7.34 -11.13
CA PRO A 70 12.01 7.32 -10.02
C PRO A 70 10.59 7.75 -10.41
N LYS A 71 10.46 8.72 -11.33
CA LYS A 71 9.16 9.18 -11.85
C LYS A 71 8.37 8.06 -12.53
N ALA A 72 9.05 7.18 -13.28
CA ALA A 72 8.41 6.01 -13.89
C ALA A 72 7.94 4.99 -12.83
N LEU A 73 8.70 4.81 -11.74
CA LEU A 73 8.25 3.99 -10.60
C LEU A 73 6.96 4.57 -10.00
N HIS A 74 6.97 5.87 -9.70
CA HIS A 74 5.84 6.56 -9.10
C HIS A 74 4.58 6.44 -9.95
N ARG A 75 4.71 6.65 -11.28
CA ARG A 75 3.59 6.48 -12.21
C ARG A 75 3.05 5.04 -12.23
N ALA A 76 3.93 4.03 -12.23
CA ALA A 76 3.51 2.63 -12.22
C ALA A 76 2.76 2.26 -10.92
N VAL A 77 3.27 2.70 -9.77
CA VAL A 77 2.61 2.49 -8.46
C VAL A 77 1.28 3.24 -8.40
N TRP A 78 1.24 4.48 -8.89
CA TRP A 78 0.01 5.27 -8.96
C TRP A 78 -1.04 4.60 -9.86
N LEU A 79 -0.64 4.15 -11.06
CA LEU A 79 -1.53 3.48 -12.00
C LEU A 79 -2.12 2.20 -11.41
N PHE A 80 -1.29 1.40 -10.74
CA PHE A 80 -1.76 0.23 -10.00
C PHE A 80 -2.77 0.64 -8.92
N ALA A 81 -2.47 1.63 -8.09
CA ALA A 81 -3.36 2.05 -7.01
C ALA A 81 -4.72 2.52 -7.54
N CYS A 82 -4.74 3.32 -8.62
CA CYS A 82 -5.96 3.74 -9.29
C CYS A 82 -6.78 2.56 -9.80
N ALA A 83 -6.16 1.68 -10.59
CA ALA A 83 -6.86 0.55 -11.19
C ALA A 83 -7.33 -0.47 -10.14
N TRP A 84 -6.51 -0.72 -9.11
CA TRP A 84 -6.85 -1.61 -8.02
C TRP A 84 -8.05 -1.09 -7.24
N ASN A 85 -8.05 0.19 -6.88
CA ASN A 85 -9.16 0.80 -6.16
C ASN A 85 -10.45 0.80 -6.97
N ALA A 86 -10.38 1.13 -8.27
CA ALA A 86 -11.53 1.04 -9.18
C ALA A 86 -12.09 -0.39 -9.24
N ARG A 87 -11.22 -1.40 -9.30
CA ARG A 87 -11.63 -2.81 -9.26
C ARG A 87 -12.30 -3.18 -7.94
N GLN A 88 -11.76 -2.73 -6.79
CA GLN A 88 -12.36 -3.02 -5.49
C GLN A 88 -13.74 -2.36 -5.33
N LEU A 89 -13.93 -1.13 -5.82
CA LEU A 89 -15.22 -0.47 -5.84
C LEU A 89 -16.21 -1.23 -6.73
N HIS A 90 -15.79 -1.60 -7.93
CA HIS A 90 -16.62 -2.39 -8.83
C HIS A 90 -17.04 -3.73 -8.24
N ARG A 91 -16.14 -4.47 -7.57
CA ARG A 91 -16.49 -5.74 -6.91
C ARG A 91 -17.48 -5.56 -5.75
N LYS A 92 -17.51 -4.39 -5.13
CA LYS A 92 -18.51 -4.06 -4.10
C LYS A 92 -19.87 -3.76 -4.72
N GLU A 93 -19.90 -3.08 -5.86
CA GLU A 93 -21.12 -2.69 -6.56
C GLU A 93 -21.74 -3.86 -7.35
N PHE A 94 -20.90 -4.69 -7.97
CA PHE A 94 -21.29 -5.84 -8.78
C PHE A 94 -20.55 -7.11 -8.32
N PRO A 95 -20.98 -7.76 -7.22
CA PRO A 95 -20.29 -8.92 -6.64
C PRO A 95 -20.15 -10.10 -7.61
N ASP A 96 -21.14 -10.28 -8.48
CA ASP A 96 -21.19 -11.39 -9.45
C ASP A 96 -20.35 -11.13 -10.71
N TYR A 97 -19.89 -9.89 -10.91
CA TYR A 97 -19.13 -9.52 -12.11
C TYR A 97 -17.67 -9.17 -11.76
N CYS A 98 -16.75 -9.98 -12.26
CA CYS A 98 -15.33 -9.80 -12.00
C CYS A 98 -14.66 -9.07 -13.17
N LYS A 99 -14.19 -7.84 -12.92
CA LYS A 99 -13.29 -7.12 -13.83
C LYS A 99 -11.84 -7.48 -13.56
N THR A 100 -11.06 -7.62 -14.62
CA THR A 100 -9.60 -7.70 -14.58
C THR A 100 -8.99 -6.35 -14.18
N LEU A 101 -7.71 -6.34 -13.77
CA LEU A 101 -7.05 -5.07 -13.44
C LEU A 101 -6.87 -4.17 -14.68
N GLY A 102 -6.69 -4.76 -15.86
CA GLY A 102 -6.51 -4.03 -17.13
C GLY A 102 -7.75 -3.22 -17.52
N GLU A 103 -8.94 -3.76 -17.29
CA GLU A 103 -10.22 -3.08 -17.55
C GLU A 103 -10.50 -1.92 -16.58
N CYS A 104 -9.72 -1.81 -15.50
CA CYS A 104 -9.83 -0.73 -14.53
C CYS A 104 -8.75 0.34 -14.70
N LEU A 105 -7.92 0.26 -15.75
CA LEU A 105 -6.91 1.28 -16.01
C LEU A 105 -7.57 2.63 -16.31
N PRO A 106 -7.10 3.74 -15.71
CA PRO A 106 -7.59 5.06 -16.05
C PRO A 106 -7.22 5.40 -17.51
N ALA A 107 -8.08 6.17 -18.17
CA ALA A 107 -7.77 6.72 -19.47
C ALA A 107 -6.48 7.57 -19.38
N ILE A 108 -5.51 7.24 -20.22
CA ILE A 108 -4.26 8.01 -20.32
C ILE A 108 -4.54 9.13 -21.32
N ASN A 109 -4.83 10.34 -20.80
CA ASN A 109 -4.84 11.58 -21.59
C ASN A 109 -3.41 12.14 -21.70
#